data_AF-A0A952ZUZ4-F1
#
_entry.id   AF-A0A952ZUZ4-F1
#
_cell.length_a   1.000
_cell.length_b   1.000
_cell.length_c   1.000
_cell.angle_alpha   90.00
_cell.angle_beta   90.00
_cell.angle_gamma   90.00
#
_symmetry.space_group_name_H-M   'P 1'
#
loop_
_entity.id
_entity.type
_entity.pdbx_description
1 polymer ?
#
loop_
_entity_poly.entity_id
_entity_poly.type
_entity_poly.pdbx_seq_one_letter_code
_entity_poly.pdbx_strand_id
1 'polypeptide(L)'
;MSAPIICFGQQPCGIFPRRFLHAKFVTARRLQQEIGGEIVFFYHDSDHDPRETQTTLRHLKTDAPHTVNFAFANKLQRKFSPLFLKRIPENWQANTARELGAYVSPRALEAFRAVRADNVADFCLEMYRAMGLLDGVRVVRSGDRAVREAGCDITECFVDVPHQGETVRARLLDGALKLHEGGNSYVTLPAQSFAKAQISPTRDSRLRWMQSIIHCTHYVCGAGEQAYLNVADAPDITFVPRDSIERSDEAWPDFPS
;
A
#
# COMPACT_ATOMS: atom_id res chain seq x y z
N MET A 1 -6.98 6.78 -30.55
CA MET A 1 -7.36 6.49 -29.15
C MET A 1 -6.08 6.34 -28.35
N SER A 2 -5.99 6.87 -27.14
CA SER A 2 -4.85 6.61 -26.25
C SER A 2 -4.78 5.12 -25.90
N ALA A 3 -3.58 4.59 -25.71
CA ALA A 3 -3.41 3.21 -25.27
C ALA A 3 -4.10 3.00 -23.90
N PRO A 4 -4.67 1.81 -23.61
CA PRO A 4 -5.28 1.54 -22.32
C PRO A 4 -4.29 1.70 -21.16
N ILE A 5 -4.78 2.26 -20.07
CA ILE A 5 -4.10 2.28 -18.78
C ILE A 5 -4.92 1.42 -17.82
N ILE A 6 -4.32 0.31 -17.37
CA ILE A 6 -4.90 -0.67 -16.44
C ILE A 6 -4.31 -0.38 -15.06
N CYS A 7 -5.12 0.16 -14.16
CA CYS A 7 -4.69 0.57 -12.84
C CYS A 7 -5.26 -0.33 -11.75
N PHE A 8 -4.53 -0.46 -10.64
CA PHE A 8 -5.10 -0.89 -9.37
C PHE A 8 -4.34 -0.24 -8.22
N GLY A 9 -5.06 0.02 -7.12
CA GLY A 9 -4.50 0.60 -5.91
C GLY A 9 -4.27 -0.44 -4.81
N GLN A 10 -3.20 -0.30 -4.03
CA GLN A 10 -3.06 -0.99 -2.75
C GLN A 10 -2.02 -0.31 -1.86
N GLN A 11 -2.24 -0.32 -0.54
CA GLN A 11 -1.23 0.03 0.47
C GLN A 11 -0.07 -0.98 0.45
N PRO A 12 1.07 -0.69 1.09
CA PRO A 12 2.00 -1.73 1.54
C PRO A 12 1.23 -2.85 2.26
N CYS A 13 1.20 -4.05 1.67
CA CYS A 13 0.20 -5.08 2.00
C CYS A 13 0.85 -6.43 2.32
N GLY A 14 1.58 -6.45 3.42
CA GLY A 14 2.40 -7.58 3.86
C GLY A 14 3.84 -7.52 3.33
N ILE A 15 4.76 -8.13 4.07
CA ILE A 15 6.16 -8.38 3.69
C ILE A 15 6.18 -9.13 2.36
N PHE A 16 5.45 -10.26 2.32
CA PHE A 16 4.97 -10.88 1.10
C PHE A 16 3.56 -10.34 0.85
N PRO A 17 3.19 -10.06 -0.42
CA PRO A 17 1.91 -9.45 -0.72
C PRO A 17 0.78 -10.39 -0.26
N ARG A 18 -0.28 -9.82 0.32
CA ARG A 18 -1.51 -10.60 0.55
C ARG A 18 -2.02 -11.16 -0.77
N ARG A 19 -2.67 -12.32 -0.69
CA ARG A 19 -3.17 -13.08 -1.85
C ARG A 19 -4.10 -12.24 -2.73
N PHE A 20 -4.93 -11.38 -2.14
CA PHE A 20 -5.76 -10.47 -2.94
C PHE A 20 -4.96 -9.45 -3.75
N LEU A 21 -3.79 -9.00 -3.28
CA LEU A 21 -2.92 -8.10 -4.03
C LEU A 21 -2.25 -8.85 -5.17
N HIS A 22 -1.74 -10.06 -4.91
CA HIS A 22 -1.26 -10.95 -5.97
C HIS A 22 -2.32 -11.18 -7.06
N ALA A 23 -3.57 -11.44 -6.67
CA ALA A 23 -4.67 -11.58 -7.62
C ALA A 23 -4.92 -10.32 -8.48
N LYS A 24 -4.76 -9.11 -7.92
CA LYS A 24 -4.82 -7.87 -8.72
C LYS A 24 -3.74 -7.82 -9.81
N PHE A 25 -2.49 -8.20 -9.47
CA PHE A 25 -1.40 -8.29 -10.46
C PHE A 25 -1.73 -9.30 -11.57
N VAL A 26 -2.21 -10.49 -11.21
CA VAL A 26 -2.58 -11.54 -12.18
C VAL A 26 -3.71 -11.06 -13.10
N THR A 27 -4.78 -10.49 -12.53
CA THR A 27 -5.90 -9.96 -13.32
C THR A 27 -5.47 -8.83 -14.24
N ALA A 28 -4.63 -7.90 -13.76
CA ALA A 28 -4.13 -6.80 -14.59
C ALA A 28 -3.28 -7.31 -15.77
N ARG A 29 -2.44 -8.33 -15.55
CA ARG A 29 -1.64 -8.97 -16.60
C ARG A 29 -2.50 -9.70 -17.63
N ARG A 30 -3.49 -10.46 -17.17
CA ARG A 30 -4.46 -11.12 -18.06
C ARG A 30 -5.18 -10.07 -18.92
N LEU A 31 -5.69 -9.01 -18.30
CA LEU A 31 -6.35 -7.92 -19.02
C LEU A 31 -5.39 -7.23 -20.02
N GLN A 32 -4.15 -6.97 -19.64
CA GLN A 32 -3.14 -6.40 -20.55
C GLN A 32 -2.88 -7.30 -21.76
N GLN A 33 -2.91 -8.63 -21.61
CA GLN A 33 -2.78 -9.55 -22.74
C GLN A 33 -4.00 -9.49 -23.68
N GLU A 34 -5.19 -9.22 -23.15
CA GLU A 34 -6.44 -9.12 -23.91
C GLU A 34 -6.55 -7.79 -24.68
N ILE A 35 -6.19 -6.66 -24.04
CA ILE A 35 -6.45 -5.31 -24.58
C ILE A 35 -5.20 -4.47 -24.83
N GLY A 36 -4.01 -4.98 -24.51
CA GLY A 36 -2.76 -4.23 -24.55
C GLY A 36 -2.68 -3.15 -23.47
N GLY A 37 -1.77 -2.19 -23.68
CA GLY A 37 -1.64 -1.02 -22.81
C GLY A 37 -0.62 -1.18 -21.66
N GLU A 38 -0.68 -0.26 -20.71
CA GLU A 38 0.23 -0.18 -19.57
C GLU A 38 -0.47 -0.63 -18.28
N ILE A 39 0.24 -1.38 -17.43
CA ILE A 39 -0.20 -1.66 -16.06
C ILE A 39 0.41 -0.64 -15.10
N VAL A 40 -0.46 -0.03 -14.28
CA VAL A 40 -0.08 0.94 -13.25
C VAL A 40 -0.48 0.42 -11.88
N PHE A 41 0.50 0.25 -11.01
CA PHE A 41 0.26 -0.02 -9.60
C PHE A 41 0.29 1.28 -8.82
N PHE A 42 -0.87 1.75 -8.36
CA PHE A 42 -0.98 2.92 -7.50
C PHE A 42 -0.75 2.51 -6.04
N TYR A 43 0.48 2.71 -5.58
CA TYR A 43 0.96 2.29 -4.28
C TYR A 43 0.61 3.30 -3.20
N HIS A 44 -0.33 2.96 -2.32
CA HIS A 44 -0.86 3.84 -1.28
C HIS A 44 0.02 3.89 -0.02
N ASP A 45 1.32 4.10 -0.20
CA ASP A 45 2.30 4.20 0.88
C ASP A 45 2.17 5.44 1.79
N SER A 46 1.39 6.44 1.38
CA SER A 46 0.99 7.56 2.23
C SER A 46 0.08 7.14 3.36
N ASP A 47 -0.60 5.99 3.28
CA ASP A 47 -1.38 5.52 4.43
C ASP A 47 -0.48 5.23 5.64
N HIS A 48 -1.04 5.25 6.85
CA HIS A 48 -0.28 5.10 8.09
C HIS A 48 -0.65 3.83 8.88
N ASP A 49 -1.61 3.02 8.46
CA ASP A 49 -2.06 1.87 9.24
C ASP A 49 -1.03 0.72 9.20
N PRO A 50 -0.33 0.42 10.31
CA PRO A 50 0.65 -0.66 10.35
C PRO A 50 0.02 -2.06 10.29
N ARG A 51 -1.31 -2.20 10.39
CA ARG A 51 -1.98 -3.49 10.29
C ARG A 51 -2.01 -4.01 8.86
N GLU A 52 -1.94 -3.12 7.87
CA GLU A 52 -1.91 -3.51 6.46
C GLU A 52 -0.66 -4.32 6.10
N THR A 53 0.43 -4.15 6.85
CA THR A 53 1.68 -4.87 6.62
C THR A 53 1.80 -6.18 7.39
N GLN A 54 0.76 -6.55 8.15
CA GLN A 54 0.67 -7.88 8.74
C GLN A 54 0.70 -8.95 7.66
N THR A 55 1.56 -9.93 7.87
CA THR A 55 1.85 -11.01 6.93
C THR A 55 1.50 -12.33 7.60
N THR A 56 0.35 -12.90 7.25
CA THR A 56 -0.07 -14.21 7.75
C THR A 56 0.41 -15.30 6.80
N LEU A 57 1.27 -16.19 7.28
CA LEU A 57 1.81 -17.34 6.55
C LEU A 57 1.37 -18.64 7.24
N ARG A 58 1.53 -19.77 6.55
CA ARG A 58 1.20 -21.08 7.11
C ARG A 58 2.44 -21.95 7.25
N HIS A 59 2.50 -22.67 8.36
CA HIS A 59 3.62 -23.55 8.65
C HIS A 59 3.67 -24.69 7.62
N LEU A 60 4.82 -24.90 6.99
CA LEU A 60 4.96 -25.79 5.82
C LEU A 60 4.56 -27.26 6.10
N LYS A 61 4.63 -27.71 7.36
CA LYS A 61 4.28 -29.10 7.73
C LYS A 61 2.90 -29.27 8.36
N THR A 62 2.37 -28.23 9.02
CA THR A 62 1.18 -28.35 9.88
C THR A 62 0.02 -27.50 9.38
N ASP A 63 0.26 -26.66 8.37
CA ASP A 63 -0.70 -25.68 7.83
C ASP A 63 -1.21 -24.65 8.85
N ALA A 64 -0.66 -24.63 10.07
CA ALA A 64 -1.06 -23.69 11.12
C ALA A 64 -0.69 -22.25 10.73
N PRO A 65 -1.61 -21.28 10.87
CA PRO A 65 -1.34 -19.89 10.52
C PRO A 65 -0.46 -19.20 11.57
N HIS A 66 0.44 -18.34 11.11
CA HIS A 66 1.29 -17.50 11.94
C HIS A 66 1.38 -16.11 11.30
N THR A 67 1.22 -15.06 12.11
CA THR A 67 1.25 -13.68 11.62
C THR A 67 2.47 -12.96 12.14
N VAL A 68 3.28 -12.44 11.22
CA VAL A 68 4.42 -11.56 11.51
C VAL A 68 4.14 -10.15 11.02
N ASN A 69 4.86 -9.16 11.55
CA ASN A 69 4.81 -7.78 11.08
C ASN A 69 6.17 -7.09 11.29
N PHE A 70 6.30 -5.88 10.74
CA PHE A 70 7.42 -5.00 11.00
C PHE A 70 7.49 -4.58 12.46
N ALA A 71 8.71 -4.49 12.99
CA ALA A 71 9.00 -3.62 14.12
C ALA A 71 9.18 -2.19 13.61
N PHE A 72 8.94 -1.22 14.48
CA PHE A 72 9.00 0.21 14.15
C PHE A 72 9.97 0.90 15.08
N ALA A 73 10.69 1.90 14.58
CA ALA A 73 11.68 2.64 15.37
C ALA A 73 11.10 3.26 16.67
N ASN A 74 9.82 3.66 16.69
CA ASN A 74 9.13 4.06 17.91
C ASN A 74 7.60 3.97 17.79
N LYS A 75 6.92 4.19 18.93
CA LYS A 75 5.45 4.14 19.06
C LYS A 75 4.75 5.21 18.23
N LEU A 76 5.34 6.40 18.12
CA LEU A 76 4.76 7.52 17.37
C LEU A 76 4.70 7.19 15.88
N GLN A 77 5.81 6.72 15.31
CA GLN A 77 5.86 6.24 13.93
C GLN A 77 4.90 5.09 13.68
N ARG A 78 4.91 4.07 14.55
CA ARG A 78 3.99 2.94 14.44
C ARG A 78 2.54 3.40 14.32
N LYS A 79 2.12 4.38 15.13
CA LYS A 79 0.73 4.86 15.15
C LYS A 79 0.39 5.81 14.00
N PHE A 80 1.24 6.78 13.71
CA PHE A 80 0.80 7.96 12.96
C PHE A 80 1.64 8.31 11.73
N SER A 81 2.88 7.85 11.62
CA SER A 81 3.68 8.16 10.43
C SER A 81 3.18 7.41 9.20
N PRO A 82 3.19 8.03 8.01
CA PRO A 82 3.00 7.32 6.75
C PRO A 82 3.91 6.10 6.62
N LEU A 83 3.46 5.05 5.93
CA LEU A 83 4.21 3.81 5.77
C LEU A 83 5.56 4.03 5.06
N PHE A 84 5.66 5.01 4.15
CA PHE A 84 6.94 5.39 3.51
C PHE A 84 7.94 6.08 4.44
N LEU A 85 7.52 6.48 5.66
CA LEU A 85 8.40 7.09 6.68
C LEU A 85 8.57 6.22 7.92
N LYS A 86 7.85 5.09 8.03
CA LYS A 86 7.97 4.16 9.14
C LYS A 86 9.29 3.39 9.03
N ARG A 87 10.26 3.77 9.86
CA ARG A 87 11.61 3.20 9.88
C ARG A 87 11.64 1.81 10.51
N ILE A 88 12.43 0.93 9.90
CA ILE A 88 12.64 -0.45 10.34
C ILE A 88 13.90 -0.51 11.24
N PRO A 89 13.84 -1.08 12.45
CA PRO A 89 15.04 -1.29 13.28
C PRO A 89 16.03 -2.27 12.62
N GLU A 90 17.33 -1.98 12.70
CA GLU A 90 18.40 -2.73 12.02
C GLU A 90 18.39 -4.25 12.28
N ASN A 91 18.06 -4.66 13.51
CA ASN A 91 18.04 -6.06 13.92
C ASN A 91 16.74 -6.80 13.54
N TRP A 92 15.71 -6.10 13.07
CA TRP A 92 14.40 -6.70 12.80
C TRP A 92 14.49 -7.80 11.73
N GLN A 93 15.12 -7.51 10.59
CA GLN A 93 15.16 -8.44 9.46
C GLN A 93 15.87 -9.74 9.82
N ALA A 94 17.00 -9.66 10.52
CA ALA A 94 17.75 -10.85 10.96
C ALA A 94 16.94 -11.71 11.94
N ASN A 95 16.16 -11.09 12.83
CA ASN A 95 15.31 -11.79 13.77
C ASN A 95 14.11 -12.46 13.05
N THR A 96 13.39 -11.71 12.23
CA THR A 96 12.26 -12.24 11.45
C THR A 96 12.69 -13.35 10.48
N ALA A 97 13.88 -13.26 9.87
CA ALA A 97 14.40 -14.32 9.00
C ALA A 97 14.56 -15.68 9.72
N ARG A 98 14.80 -15.69 11.04
CA ARG A 98 14.90 -16.94 11.82
C ARG A 98 13.53 -17.59 12.00
N GLU A 99 12.49 -16.78 12.13
CA GLU A 99 11.11 -17.24 12.28
C GLU A 99 10.55 -17.76 10.95
N LEU A 100 10.86 -17.11 9.83
CA LEU A 100 10.27 -17.40 8.52
C LEU A 100 10.62 -18.78 7.93
N GLY A 101 11.73 -19.40 8.36
CA GLY A 101 12.21 -20.66 7.76
C GLY A 101 11.24 -21.84 7.83
N ALA A 102 10.29 -21.82 8.75
CA ALA A 102 9.24 -22.85 8.88
C ALA A 102 7.98 -22.56 8.04
N TYR A 103 7.91 -21.39 7.38
CA TYR A 103 6.70 -20.86 6.75
C TYR A 103 6.87 -20.51 5.26
N VAL A 104 8.09 -20.35 4.78
CA VAL A 104 8.37 -19.99 3.38
C VAL A 104 9.45 -20.88 2.78
N SER A 105 9.49 -20.95 1.45
CA SER A 105 10.52 -21.69 0.72
C SER A 105 11.92 -21.10 0.95
N PRO A 106 13.01 -21.87 0.73
CA PRO A 106 14.37 -21.35 0.81
C PRO A 106 14.60 -20.12 -0.07
N ARG A 107 14.06 -20.13 -1.29
CA ARG A 107 14.15 -19.00 -2.24
C ARG A 107 13.46 -17.74 -1.71
N ALA A 108 12.28 -17.88 -1.13
CA ALA A 108 11.57 -16.76 -0.52
C ALA A 108 12.34 -16.18 0.67
N LEU A 109 12.97 -17.04 1.47
CA LEU A 109 13.81 -16.64 2.58
C LEU A 109 15.10 -15.93 2.13
N GLU A 110 15.72 -16.42 1.05
CA GLU A 110 16.89 -15.77 0.44
C GLU A 110 16.55 -14.38 -0.09
N ALA A 111 15.44 -14.25 -0.83
CA ALA A 111 14.95 -12.95 -1.30
C ALA A 111 14.68 -12.01 -0.12
N PHE A 112 13.99 -12.49 0.93
CA PHE A 112 13.76 -11.71 2.15
C PHE A 112 15.06 -11.23 2.79
N ARG A 113 16.10 -12.07 2.85
CA ARG A 113 17.43 -11.69 3.39
C ARG A 113 18.20 -10.74 2.48
N ALA A 114 17.91 -10.71 1.19
CA ALA A 114 18.60 -9.86 0.22
C ALA A 114 18.05 -8.44 0.17
N VAL A 115 16.77 -8.23 0.52
CA VAL A 115 16.16 -6.90 0.53
C VAL A 115 16.92 -5.95 1.46
N ARG A 116 17.14 -4.73 0.99
CA ARG A 116 17.72 -3.61 1.76
C ARG A 116 16.77 -2.43 1.62
N ALA A 117 16.15 -2.03 2.73
CA ALA A 117 15.24 -0.89 2.78
C ALA A 117 15.16 -0.38 4.23
N ASP A 118 15.13 0.95 4.38
CA ASP A 118 15.12 1.58 5.70
C ASP A 118 13.70 1.80 6.24
N ASN A 119 12.70 1.71 5.37
CA ASN A 119 11.29 1.88 5.71
C ASN A 119 10.41 0.75 5.17
N VAL A 120 9.23 0.65 5.79
CA VAL A 120 8.26 -0.43 5.54
C VAL A 120 7.74 -0.44 4.10
N ALA A 121 7.41 0.72 3.53
CA ALA A 121 6.87 0.78 2.18
C ALA A 121 7.88 0.32 1.13
N ASP A 122 9.14 0.73 1.27
CA ASP A 122 10.21 0.34 0.36
C ASP A 122 10.54 -1.15 0.53
N PHE A 123 10.59 -1.67 1.76
CA PHE A 123 10.82 -3.09 2.01
C PHE A 123 9.78 -3.96 1.28
N CYS A 124 8.49 -3.60 1.38
CA CYS A 124 7.42 -4.29 0.67
C CYS A 124 7.61 -4.21 -0.86
N LEU A 125 7.94 -3.04 -1.42
CA LEU A 125 8.17 -2.92 -2.87
C LEU A 125 9.37 -3.75 -3.35
N GLU A 126 10.48 -3.74 -2.61
CA GLU A 126 11.65 -4.56 -2.94
C GLU A 126 11.33 -6.05 -2.88
N MET A 127 10.53 -6.50 -1.90
CA MET A 127 10.02 -7.87 -1.87
C MET A 127 9.17 -8.19 -3.11
N TYR A 128 8.24 -7.30 -3.48
CA TYR A 128 7.38 -7.52 -4.65
C TYR A 128 8.19 -7.53 -5.95
N ARG A 129 9.26 -6.73 -6.03
CA ARG A 129 10.21 -6.75 -7.14
C ARG A 129 10.99 -8.06 -7.18
N ALA A 130 11.50 -8.55 -6.05
CA ALA A 130 12.22 -9.82 -5.98
C ALA A 130 11.34 -11.01 -6.41
N MET A 131 10.03 -10.90 -6.23
CA MET A 131 9.03 -11.87 -6.68
C MET A 131 8.65 -11.74 -8.17
N GLY A 132 9.18 -10.75 -8.90
CA GLY A 132 8.83 -10.49 -10.30
C GLY A 132 7.43 -9.90 -10.49
N LEU A 133 6.79 -9.39 -9.45
CA LEU A 133 5.43 -8.82 -9.56
C LEU A 133 5.42 -7.45 -10.22
N LEU A 134 6.54 -6.73 -10.14
CA LEU A 134 6.66 -5.37 -10.68
C LEU A 134 7.21 -5.34 -12.12
N ASP A 135 7.50 -6.50 -12.72
CA ASP A 135 7.98 -6.59 -14.09
C ASP A 135 6.92 -6.09 -15.07
N GLY A 136 7.27 -5.08 -15.87
CA GLY A 136 6.36 -4.41 -16.80
C GLY A 136 5.27 -3.56 -16.14
N VAL A 137 5.40 -3.25 -14.84
CA VAL A 137 4.42 -2.47 -14.07
C VAL A 137 5.01 -1.12 -13.68
N ARG A 138 4.33 -0.03 -14.04
CA ARG A 138 4.69 1.30 -13.53
C ARG A 138 4.13 1.49 -12.12
N VAL A 139 5.01 1.79 -11.17
CA VAL A 139 4.62 2.09 -9.79
C VAL A 139 4.43 3.59 -9.62
N VAL A 140 3.25 4.01 -9.15
CA VAL A 140 2.95 5.41 -8.79
C VAL A 140 2.74 5.47 -7.28
N ARG A 141 3.57 6.22 -6.56
CA ARG A 141 3.55 6.27 -5.09
C ARG A 141 2.74 7.44 -4.59
N SER A 142 1.78 7.20 -3.72
CA SER A 142 0.95 8.26 -3.11
C SER A 142 1.73 9.17 -2.14
N GLY A 143 2.87 8.71 -1.63
CA GLY A 143 3.81 9.47 -0.81
C GLY A 143 4.74 10.39 -1.61
N ASP A 144 4.81 10.21 -2.94
CA ASP A 144 5.71 11.00 -3.78
C ASP A 144 5.24 12.45 -3.88
N ARG A 145 6.18 13.39 -3.70
CA ARG A 145 5.93 14.82 -3.75
C ARG A 145 5.31 15.27 -5.07
N ALA A 146 5.86 14.84 -6.20
CA ALA A 146 5.41 15.26 -7.53
C ALA A 146 4.00 14.70 -7.82
N VAL A 147 3.72 13.46 -7.40
CA VAL A 147 2.38 12.87 -7.50
C VAL A 147 1.37 13.70 -6.70
N ARG A 148 1.73 14.15 -5.49
CA ARG A 148 0.85 14.97 -4.67
C ARG A 148 0.61 16.37 -5.21
N GLU A 149 1.63 16.98 -5.80
CA GLU A 149 1.51 18.29 -6.44
C GLU A 149 0.65 18.24 -7.70
N ALA A 150 0.70 17.14 -8.45
CA ALA A 150 -0.09 16.93 -9.66
C ALA A 150 -1.57 16.62 -9.40
N GLY A 151 -1.91 16.00 -8.26
CA GLY A 151 -3.28 15.63 -7.93
C GLY A 151 -4.25 16.80 -7.85
N CYS A 152 -5.52 16.58 -8.14
CA CYS A 152 -6.56 17.60 -7.99
C CYS A 152 -6.71 18.04 -6.54
N ASP A 153 -7.26 19.24 -6.33
CA ASP A 153 -7.51 19.75 -4.98
C ASP A 153 -8.59 18.93 -4.26
N ILE A 154 -8.35 18.68 -2.97
CA ILE A 154 -9.22 17.93 -2.06
C ILE A 154 -9.31 18.67 -0.73
N THR A 155 -10.52 18.76 -0.19
CA THR A 155 -10.82 19.50 1.05
C THR A 155 -10.74 18.60 2.27
N GLU A 156 -11.30 17.39 2.19
CA GLU A 156 -11.13 16.35 3.19
C GLU A 156 -9.90 15.51 2.87
N CYS A 157 -8.83 15.73 3.64
CA CYS A 157 -7.54 15.16 3.35
C CYS A 157 -6.75 14.81 4.61
N PHE A 158 -5.63 14.14 4.40
CA PHE A 158 -4.59 14.00 5.38
C PHE A 158 -3.40 14.86 5.01
N VAL A 159 -2.67 15.33 6.02
CA VAL A 159 -1.49 16.18 5.87
C VAL A 159 -0.35 15.59 6.68
N ASP A 160 0.79 15.40 6.02
CA ASP A 160 2.03 14.98 6.67
C ASP A 160 2.71 16.19 7.32
N VAL A 161 2.82 16.18 8.65
CA VAL A 161 3.32 17.32 9.43
C VAL A 161 4.33 16.89 10.50
N PRO A 162 5.28 17.76 10.88
CA PRO A 162 6.18 17.49 12.00
C PRO A 162 5.42 17.45 13.33
N HIS A 163 5.72 16.46 14.17
CA HIS A 163 5.22 16.33 15.52
C HIS A 163 6.20 15.50 16.37
N GLN A 164 6.66 16.05 17.49
CA GLN A 164 7.53 15.35 18.45
C GLN A 164 8.76 14.67 17.80
N GLY A 165 9.40 15.34 16.83
CA GLY A 165 10.59 14.84 16.15
C GLY A 165 10.33 13.82 15.04
N GLU A 166 9.07 13.48 14.74
CA GLU A 166 8.69 12.63 13.62
C GLU A 166 7.77 13.38 12.65
N THR A 167 7.56 12.82 11.45
CA THR A 167 6.47 13.26 10.56
C THR A 167 5.26 12.35 10.76
N VAL A 168 4.11 12.93 11.04
CA VAL A 168 2.84 12.23 11.28
C VAL A 168 1.80 12.59 10.23
N ARG A 169 0.93 11.65 9.87
CA ARG A 169 -0.18 11.84 8.95
C ARG A 169 -1.43 12.25 9.73
N ALA A 170 -1.67 13.55 9.83
CA ALA A 170 -2.83 14.09 10.52
C ALA A 170 -4.01 14.25 9.57
N ARG A 171 -5.24 13.98 10.04
CA ARG A 171 -6.47 14.29 9.30
C ARG A 171 -6.76 15.78 9.44
N LEU A 172 -7.08 16.47 8.35
CA LEU A 172 -7.65 17.81 8.41
C LEU A 172 -9.16 17.68 8.66
N LEU A 173 -9.61 18.14 9.82
CA LEU A 173 -11.02 18.08 10.25
C LEU A 173 -11.39 19.41 10.90
N ASP A 174 -12.43 20.07 10.38
CA ASP A 174 -12.92 21.37 10.86
C ASP A 174 -11.82 22.45 10.91
N GLY A 175 -10.91 22.44 9.92
CA GLY A 175 -9.77 23.36 9.85
C GLY A 175 -8.61 23.04 10.81
N ALA A 176 -8.72 21.97 11.60
CA ALA A 176 -7.68 21.53 12.55
C ALA A 176 -7.04 20.21 12.13
N LEU A 177 -5.74 20.07 12.37
CA LEU A 177 -5.00 18.83 12.16
C LEU A 177 -5.16 17.91 13.36
N LYS A 178 -5.66 16.69 13.15
CA LYS A 178 -5.96 15.74 14.22
C LYS A 178 -5.33 14.37 13.98
N LEU A 179 -4.74 13.78 15.02
CA LEU A 179 -4.30 12.38 15.04
C LEU A 179 -5.38 11.52 15.67
N HIS A 180 -5.77 10.44 15.00
CA HIS A 180 -6.81 9.52 15.50
C HIS A 180 -6.20 8.45 16.41
N GLU A 181 -6.58 8.42 17.69
CA GLU A 181 -6.04 7.46 18.65
C GLU A 181 -6.82 6.14 18.75
N GLY A 182 -7.93 6.03 18.01
CA GLY A 182 -8.89 4.93 18.09
C GLY A 182 -10.22 5.37 18.70
N GLY A 183 -11.31 4.69 18.29
CA GLY A 183 -12.66 5.07 18.71
C GLY A 183 -12.99 6.51 18.33
N ASN A 184 -13.55 7.28 19.27
CA ASN A 184 -13.83 8.71 19.10
C ASN A 184 -12.74 9.62 19.72
N SER A 185 -11.51 9.11 19.92
CA SER A 185 -10.43 9.88 20.53
C SER A 185 -9.50 10.51 19.49
N TYR A 186 -9.19 11.79 19.68
CA TYR A 186 -8.32 12.58 18.79
C TYR A 186 -7.38 13.47 19.58
N VAL A 187 -6.12 13.54 19.12
CA VAL A 187 -5.17 14.56 19.55
C VAL A 187 -5.17 15.67 18.53
N THR A 188 -5.50 16.89 18.95
CA THR A 188 -5.41 18.07 18.09
C THR A 188 -3.98 18.59 18.08
N LEU A 189 -3.41 18.76 16.89
CA LEU A 189 -2.07 19.29 16.71
C LEU A 189 -2.09 20.84 16.68
N PRO A 190 -0.98 21.49 17.04
CA PRO A 190 -0.82 22.92 16.84
C PRO A 190 -1.10 23.32 15.39
N ALA A 191 -1.70 24.49 15.21
CA ALA A 191 -1.89 25.07 13.89
C ALA A 191 -0.55 25.27 13.19
N GLN A 192 -0.48 24.86 11.93
CA GLN A 192 0.71 25.00 11.09
C GLN A 192 0.29 25.06 9.63
N SER A 193 1.02 25.85 8.85
CA SER A 193 0.88 25.88 7.39
C SER A 193 1.43 24.60 6.78
N PHE A 194 0.82 24.16 5.69
CA PHE A 194 1.29 23.01 4.91
C PHE A 194 1.14 23.28 3.41
N ALA A 195 1.99 22.63 2.62
CA ALA A 195 1.97 22.69 1.17
C ALA A 195 1.20 21.52 0.57
N LYS A 196 0.80 21.65 -0.70
CA LYS A 196 0.12 20.59 -1.47
C LYS A 196 0.89 19.26 -1.47
N ALA A 197 2.22 19.33 -1.52
CA ALA A 197 3.13 18.18 -1.43
C ALA A 197 2.99 17.33 -0.13
N GLN A 198 2.35 17.88 0.91
CA GLN A 198 2.11 17.17 2.18
C GLN A 198 0.73 16.49 2.22
N ILE A 199 -0.11 16.74 1.22
CA ILE A 199 -1.52 16.32 1.21
C ILE A 199 -1.64 14.92 0.61
N SER A 200 -2.45 14.06 1.24
CA SER A 200 -2.87 12.77 0.70
C SER A 200 -4.38 12.58 0.86
N PRO A 201 -5.03 11.81 -0.03
CA PRO A 201 -6.49 11.68 -0.01
C PRO A 201 -7.00 10.84 1.16
N THR A 202 -8.25 11.10 1.55
CA THR A 202 -9.04 10.19 2.38
C THR A 202 -9.49 8.98 1.56
N ARG A 203 -10.17 8.01 2.17
CA ARG A 203 -10.77 6.89 1.42
C ARG A 203 -11.72 7.39 0.32
N ASP A 204 -12.55 8.38 0.66
CA ASP A 204 -13.65 8.83 -0.20
C ASP A 204 -13.15 9.71 -1.35
N SER A 205 -12.09 10.50 -1.15
CA SER A 205 -11.51 11.33 -2.21
C SER A 205 -10.44 10.63 -3.06
N ARG A 206 -10.05 9.40 -2.68
CA ARG A 206 -8.91 8.68 -3.28
C ARG A 206 -9.07 8.41 -4.76
N LEU A 207 -10.23 7.93 -5.18
CA LEU A 207 -10.46 7.53 -6.58
C LEU A 207 -10.36 8.75 -7.50
N ARG A 208 -11.11 9.82 -7.21
CA ARG A 208 -11.05 11.09 -7.94
C ARG A 208 -9.63 11.66 -8.00
N TRP A 209 -8.94 11.68 -6.85
CA TRP A 209 -7.58 12.19 -6.75
C TRP A 209 -6.59 11.38 -7.59
N MET A 210 -6.61 10.06 -7.47
CA MET A 210 -5.78 9.17 -8.27
C MET A 210 -6.08 9.33 -9.77
N GLN A 211 -7.37 9.39 -10.14
CA GLN A 211 -7.78 9.48 -11.54
C GLN A 211 -7.36 10.80 -12.18
N SER A 212 -7.28 11.89 -11.41
CA SER A 212 -6.73 13.17 -11.88
C SER A 212 -5.23 13.12 -12.25
N ILE A 213 -4.53 12.06 -11.85
CA ILE A 213 -3.08 11.86 -12.06
C ILE A 213 -2.83 10.76 -13.09
N ILE A 214 -3.49 9.61 -12.90
CA ILE A 214 -3.22 8.39 -13.67
C ILE A 214 -4.03 8.34 -14.96
N HIS A 215 -5.23 8.94 -14.96
CA HIS A 215 -6.17 8.89 -16.08
C HIS A 215 -6.39 7.44 -16.58
N CYS A 216 -6.60 6.51 -15.65
CA CYS A 216 -6.74 5.11 -16.02
C CYS A 216 -8.03 4.87 -16.79
N THR A 217 -8.01 3.88 -17.68
CA THR A 217 -9.18 3.46 -18.47
C THR A 217 -9.86 2.23 -17.88
N HIS A 218 -9.08 1.42 -17.16
CA HIS A 218 -9.55 0.20 -16.51
C HIS A 218 -9.02 0.19 -15.08
N TYR A 219 -9.88 -0.12 -14.10
CA TYR A 219 -9.46 -0.23 -12.71
C TYR A 219 -9.78 -1.61 -12.15
N VAL A 220 -8.74 -2.37 -11.77
CA VAL A 220 -8.90 -3.69 -11.17
C VAL A 220 -9.24 -3.54 -9.68
N CYS A 221 -10.49 -3.83 -9.33
CA CYS A 221 -11.03 -3.64 -7.98
C CYS A 221 -11.06 -4.94 -7.17
N GLY A 222 -10.66 -4.85 -5.89
CA GLY A 222 -10.87 -5.91 -4.90
C GLY A 222 -12.35 -6.03 -4.48
N ALA A 223 -12.73 -7.19 -3.93
CA ALA A 223 -14.10 -7.43 -3.45
C ALA A 223 -14.57 -6.37 -2.43
N GLY A 224 -13.71 -5.97 -1.50
CA GLY A 224 -14.03 -4.92 -0.52
C GLY A 224 -14.11 -3.52 -1.13
N GLU A 225 -13.29 -3.22 -2.14
CA GLU A 225 -13.33 -1.93 -2.86
C GLU A 225 -14.64 -1.71 -3.60
N GLN A 226 -15.18 -2.76 -4.22
CA GLN A 226 -16.46 -2.68 -4.95
C GLN A 226 -17.62 -2.18 -4.08
N ALA A 227 -17.58 -2.39 -2.77
CA ALA A 227 -18.63 -1.96 -1.85
C ALA A 227 -18.63 -0.45 -1.56
N TYR A 228 -17.52 0.26 -1.79
CA TYR A 228 -17.39 1.68 -1.41
C TYR A 228 -16.87 2.59 -2.53
N LEU A 229 -16.45 2.06 -3.68
CA LEU A 229 -16.04 2.91 -4.81
C LEU A 229 -17.24 3.70 -5.33
N ASN A 230 -17.11 5.03 -5.33
CA ASN A 230 -18.08 5.91 -5.96
C ASN A 230 -17.78 6.00 -7.46
N VAL A 231 -18.52 5.25 -8.28
CA VAL A 231 -18.35 5.23 -9.74
C VAL A 231 -18.53 6.62 -10.37
N ALA A 232 -19.32 7.49 -9.74
CA ALA A 232 -19.52 8.86 -10.22
C ALA A 232 -18.25 9.72 -10.17
N ASP A 233 -17.25 9.35 -9.36
CA ASP A 233 -15.98 10.07 -9.29
C ASP A 233 -15.06 9.79 -10.49
N ALA A 234 -15.36 8.73 -11.26
CA ALA A 234 -14.60 8.35 -12.44
C ALA A 234 -15.50 7.60 -13.46
N PRO A 235 -16.43 8.31 -14.12
CA PRO A 235 -17.46 7.69 -14.97
C PRO A 235 -16.88 7.00 -16.22
N ASP A 236 -15.70 7.40 -16.66
CA ASP A 236 -15.04 6.87 -17.87
C ASP A 236 -14.17 5.63 -17.60
N ILE A 237 -14.15 5.10 -16.37
CA ILE A 237 -13.38 3.89 -16.01
C ILE A 237 -14.25 2.64 -16.18
N THR A 238 -13.69 1.64 -16.86
CA THR A 238 -14.18 0.26 -16.78
C THR A 238 -13.66 -0.41 -15.51
N PHE A 239 -14.55 -0.71 -14.55
CA PHE A 239 -14.17 -1.46 -13.34
C PHE A 239 -14.11 -2.95 -13.62
N VAL A 240 -12.99 -3.58 -13.28
CA VAL A 240 -12.72 -5.00 -13.53
C VAL A 240 -12.52 -5.70 -12.18
N PRO A 241 -13.40 -6.62 -11.77
CA PRO A 241 -13.18 -7.40 -10.57
C PRO A 241 -11.88 -8.19 -10.67
N ARG A 242 -11.05 -8.18 -9.61
CA ARG A 242 -9.95 -9.14 -9.51
C ARG A 242 -10.47 -10.57 -9.49
N ASP A 243 -9.66 -11.50 -9.96
CA ASP A 243 -9.99 -12.92 -9.91
C ASP A 243 -10.14 -13.37 -8.43
N SER A 244 -11.00 -14.37 -8.22
CA SER A 244 -11.20 -14.97 -6.90
C SER A 244 -9.94 -15.70 -6.45
N ILE A 245 -9.66 -15.69 -5.15
CA ILE A 245 -8.52 -16.38 -4.57
C ILE A 245 -8.85 -16.80 -3.15
N GLU A 246 -8.54 -18.04 -2.82
CA GLU A 246 -8.72 -18.56 -1.46
C GLU A 246 -7.76 -17.89 -0.48
N ARG A 247 -8.18 -17.81 0.78
CA ARG A 247 -7.37 -17.23 1.88
C ARG A 247 -6.87 -15.83 1.52
N SER A 248 -7.74 -14.99 0.97
CA SER A 248 -7.38 -13.71 0.36
C SER A 248 -6.51 -12.81 1.22
N ASP A 249 -6.71 -12.85 2.54
CA ASP A 249 -6.00 -12.01 3.52
C ASP A 249 -4.65 -12.59 4.00
N GLU A 250 -4.34 -13.84 3.64
CA GLU A 250 -3.04 -14.44 3.91
C GLU A 250 -2.01 -14.04 2.85
N ALA A 251 -0.74 -14.21 3.16
CA ALA A 251 0.36 -13.90 2.26
C ALA A 251 0.50 -14.91 1.11
N TRP A 252 1.01 -14.43 -0.02
CA TRP A 252 1.48 -15.22 -1.15
C TRP A 252 3.02 -15.23 -1.15
N PRO A 253 3.68 -16.26 -0.57
CA PRO A 253 5.14 -16.32 -0.48
C PRO A 253 5.80 -17.04 -1.67
N ASP A 254 5.03 -17.39 -2.71
CA ASP A 254 5.55 -18.20 -3.82
C ASP A 254 6.35 -17.33 -4.80
N PHE A 255 7.47 -17.87 -5.27
CA PHE A 255 8.35 -17.24 -6.26
C PHE A 255 8.21 -17.98 -7.59
N PRO A 256 8.35 -17.29 -8.74
CA PRO A 256 8.44 -17.95 -10.04
C PRO A 256 9.56 -19.00 -10.00
N SER A 257 9.37 -20.17 -10.63
CA SER A 257 10.41 -21.20 -10.76
C SER A 257 11.64 -20.69 -11.50
#